data_AF-A0A2C9WVK5-F1
#
_entry.id   AF-A0A2C9WVK5-F1
#
_cell.length_a   1.000
_cell.length_b   1.000
_cell.length_c   1.000
_cell.angle_alpha   90.00
_cell.angle_beta   90.00
_cell.angle_gamma   90.00
#
_symmetry.space_group_name_H-M   'P 1'
#
loop_
_entity.id
_entity.type
_entity.pdbx_description
1 polymer ?
#
loop_
_entity_poly.entity_id
_entity_poly.type
_entity_poly.pdbx_seq_one_letter_code
_entity_poly.pdbx_strand_id
1 'polypeptide(L)' 'MTEKTIEEMAHDYAVAQLSSGIGATTNDIEEFIKLACEVKKQAKKAQKNIAEDERRCRW' A
#
# COMPACT_ATOMS: atom_id res chain seq x y z
N MET A 1 -9.15 -12.42 6.44
CA MET A 1 -7.91 -11.69 6.08
C MET A 1 -8.16 -10.23 6.40
N THR A 2 -7.77 -9.76 7.58
CA THR A 2 -7.89 -8.36 7.98
C THR A 2 -7.00 -7.52 7.07
N GLU A 3 -7.56 -6.57 6.34
CA GLU A 3 -6.78 -5.60 5.57
C GLU A 3 -5.92 -4.81 6.55
N LYS A 4 -4.61 -5.02 6.53
CA LYS A 4 -3.68 -4.23 7.34
C LYS A 4 -3.80 -2.75 6.95
N THR A 5 -3.83 -1.88 7.95
CA THR A 5 -3.84 -0.44 7.69
C THR A 5 -2.45 0.02 7.25
N ILE A 6 -2.38 1.20 6.61
CA ILE A 6 -1.10 1.79 6.19
C ILE A 6 -0.20 2.06 7.41
N GLU A 7 -0.82 2.38 8.56
CA GLU A 7 -0.15 2.60 9.84
C GLU A 7 0.52 1.33 10.35
N GLU A 8 -0.17 0.19 10.32
CA GLU A 8 0.39 -1.11 10.69
C GLU A 8 1.55 -1.51 9.77
N MET A 9 1.42 -1.26 8.46
CA MET A 9 2.50 -1.52 7.51
C MET A 9 3.73 -0.63 7.75
N ALA A 10 3.53 0.66 8.07
CA ALA A 10 4.62 1.58 8.36
C ALA A 10 5.33 1.21 9.66
N HIS A 11 4.58 0.77 10.67
CA HIS A 11 5.12 0.22 11.90
C HIS A 11 5.95 -1.04 11.64
N ASP A 12 5.41 -2.01 10.89
CA ASP A 12 6.12 -3.25 10.54
C ASP A 12 7.42 -2.96 9.77
N TYR A 13 7.39 -1.99 8.85
CA TYR A 13 8.56 -1.55 8.10
C TYR A 13 9.64 -0.92 8.99
N ALA A 14 9.25 -0.02 9.90
CA ALA A 14 10.18 0.61 10.84
C ALA A 14 10.83 -0.44 11.77
N VAL A 15 10.04 -1.39 12.28
CA VAL A 15 10.54 -2.49 13.10
C VAL A 15 11.50 -3.39 12.31
N ALA A 16 11.18 -3.71 11.06
CA ALA A 16 12.03 -4.53 10.20
C ALA A 16 13.38 -3.84 9.88
N GLN A 17 13.37 -2.55 9.57
CA GLN A 17 14.57 -1.75 9.33
C GLN A 17 15.47 -1.72 10.58
N LEU A 18 14.89 -1.38 11.74
CA LEU A 18 15.61 -1.36 13.02
C LEU A 18 16.20 -2.74 13.38
N SER A 19 15.44 -3.81 13.13
CA SER A 19 15.90 -5.19 13.36
C SER A 19 17.02 -5.61 12.40
N SER A 20 17.09 -4.99 11.22
CA SER A 20 18.13 -5.24 10.22
C SER A 20 19.40 -4.43 10.49
N GLY A 21 19.43 -3.63 11.56
CA GLY A 21 20.56 -2.77 11.92
C GLY A 21 20.71 -1.54 11.01
N ILE A 22 19.74 -1.30 10.13
CA ILE A 22 19.69 -0.11 9.27
C ILE A 22 18.80 0.89 9.99
N GLY A 23 19.34 2.07 10.31
CA GLY A 23 18.54 3.12 10.92
C GLY A 23 17.44 3.56 9.96
N ALA A 24 16.17 3.41 10.38
CA ALA A 24 15.06 4.01 9.65
C ALA A 24 15.00 5.50 9.96
N THR A 25 15.15 6.35 8.95
CA THR A 25 14.89 7.78 9.11
C THR A 25 13.41 8.07 8.94
N THR A 26 12.95 9.21 9.47
CA THR A 26 11.58 9.69 9.23
C THR A 26 11.28 9.86 7.74
N ASN A 27 12.28 10.21 6.93
CA ASN A 27 12.12 10.37 5.48
C ASN A 27 11.83 9.01 4.80
N ASP A 28 12.49 7.93 5.22
CA ASP A 28 12.25 6.58 4.67
C ASP A 28 10.83 6.10 4.98
N ILE A 29 10.33 6.41 6.18
CA ILE A 29 8.96 6.07 6.60
C ILE A 29 7.94 6.89 5.79
N GLU A 30 8.18 8.18 5.58
CA GLU A 30 7.31 9.02 4.77
C GLU A 30 7.26 8.57 3.30
N GLU A 31 8.39 8.22 2.70
CA GLU A 31 8.45 7.69 1.34
C GLU A 31 7.70 6.36 1.24
N PHE A 32 7.87 5.47 2.21
CA PHE A 32 7.14 4.21 2.27
C PHE A 32 5.63 4.43 2.35
N ILE A 33 5.16 5.35 3.20
CA ILE A 33 3.74 5.70 3.33
C ILE A 33 3.19 6.26 2.02
N LYS A 34 3.92 7.17 1.37
CA LYS A 34 3.52 7.74 0.07
C LYS A 34 3.38 6.63 -0.98
N LEU A 35 4.36 5.73 -1.06
CA LEU A 35 4.36 4.61 -2.00
C LEU A 35 3.19 3.65 -1.75
N ALA A 36 2.94 3.29 -0.48
CA ALA A 36 1.80 2.48 -0.10
C ALA A 36 0.46 3.12 -0.49
N CYS A 37 0.34 4.45 -0.35
CA CYS A 37 -0.85 5.20 -0.72
C CYS A 37 -1.07 5.20 -2.25
N GLU A 38 0.00 5.38 -3.03
CA GLU A 38 -0.07 5.30 -4.49
C GLU A 38 -0.47 3.90 -4.97
N VAL A 39 0.13 2.85 -4.40
CA VAL A 39 -0.21 1.46 -4.72
C VAL A 39 -1.70 1.20 -4.43
N LYS A 40 -2.20 1.66 -3.28
CA LYS A 40 -3.63 1.51 -2.94
C LYS A 40 -4.54 2.27 -3.91
N LYS A 41 -4.12 3.46 -4.36
CA LYS A 41 -4.87 4.26 -5.35
C LYS A 41 -4.89 3.58 -6.72
N GLN A 42 -3.77 3.02 -7.16
CA GLN A 42 -3.68 2.28 -8.42
C GLN A 42 -4.51 0.99 -8.37
N ALA A 43 -4.44 0.24 -7.26
CA ALA A 43 -5.25 -0.96 -7.06
C ALA A 43 -6.75 -0.66 -7.12
N LYS A 44 -7.22 0.42 -6.47
CA LYS A 44 -8.61 0.88 -6.58
C LYS A 44 -9.00 1.25 -8.01
N LYS A 45 -8.11 1.93 -8.74
CA LYS A 45 -8.35 2.28 -10.15
C LYS A 45 -8.46 1.02 -11.02
N ALA A 46 -7.59 0.04 -10.82
CA ALA A 46 -7.62 -1.23 -11.53
C ALA A 46 -8.91 -2.01 -11.22
N GLN A 47 -9.31 -2.12 -9.94
CA GLN A 47 -10.58 -2.74 -9.55
C GLN A 47 -11.79 -2.05 -10.20
N LYS A 48 -11.79 -0.71 -10.26
CA LYS A 48 -12.87 0.04 -10.92
C LYS A 48 -12.93 -0.25 -12.42
N ASN A 49 -11.77 -0.30 -13.09
CA ASN A 49 -11.71 -0.63 -14.52
C ASN A 49 -12.23 -2.04 -14.79
N ILE A 50 -11.84 -3.03 -13.96
CA ILE A 50 -12.32 -4.41 -14.07
C ILE A 50 -13.84 -4.46 -13.89
N ALA A 51 -14.37 -3.79 -12.87
CA ALA A 51 -15.81 -3.76 -12.63
C ALA A 51 -16.60 -3.06 -13.76
N GLU A 52 -16.04 -2.02 -14.37
CA GLU A 52 -16.63 -1.37 -15.55
C GLU A 52 -16.59 -2.28 -16.79
N ASP A 53 -15.51 -3.05 -16.97
CA ASP A 53 -15.36 -3.99 -18.08
C ASP A 53 -16.29 -5.21 -17.93
N GLU A 54 -16.38 -5.78 -16.73
CA GLU A 54 -17.37 -6.82 -16.39
C GLU A 54 -18.82 -6.35 -16.64
N ARG A 55 -19.09 -5.06 -16.42
CA ARG A 55 -20.42 -4.47 -16.67
C ARG A 55 -20.70 -4.29 -18.17
N ARG A 56 -19.67 -4.04 -18.99
CA ARG A 56 -19.76 -3.96 -20.46
C ARG A 56 -19.90 -5.34 -21.11
N CYS A 57 -19.27 -6.38 -20.56
CA CYS A 57 -19.34 -7.74 -21.09
C CYS A 57 -20.64 -8.50 -20.75
N ARG A 58 -21.58 -7.90 -20.00
CA ARG A 58 -22.88 -8.50 -19.65
C ARG A 58 -24.02 -8.12 -20.62
N TRP A 59 -23.71 -7.69 -21.84
CA TRP A 59 -24.70 -7.28 -22.84
C TRP A 59 -24.78 -8.34 -23.94
#